data_AF-A0A3S1DVN3-F1
#
_entry.id   AF-A0A3S1DVN3-F1
#
_cell.length_a   1.000
_cell.length_b   1.000
_cell.length_c   1.000
_cell.angle_alpha   90.00
_cell.angle_beta   90.00
_cell.angle_gamma   90.00
#
_symmetry.space_group_name_H-M   'P 1'
#
loop_
_entity.id
_entity.type
_entity.pdbx_description
1 polymer ?
#
loop_
_entity_poly.entity_id
_entity_poly.type
_entity_poly.pdbx_seq_one_letter_code
_entity_poly.pdbx_strand_id
1 'polypeptide(L)'
;IYDGIYRAAYSYGMSKAMTQKLIKLLASDVDFQSRISPADRLEVLFSQPDGDDQTSDNSDLLYVSATFGGQTKNFYRFQMQDGSTDYFDENGSSAQQFLLRNPLPAGKFRSGFGARRHPILGYVRMHTGVDWAAPIGTPIIAAGNGVVEKIGWAGGYGKQIIIRHANGYETSYNHQSAFAKGIEAGMRVRQGQVIGYLGQTGLATGPHLHYELIVNGTKVDPMRVRLPVGKVLKGDDLVAFKRERERIDDLLKQEDGNALKVASAKTDSQLPN
;
A
#
# COMPACT_ATOMS: atom_id res chain seq x y z
N ILE A 1 -9.19 -12.60 2.82
CA ILE A 1 -8.77 -11.72 3.93
C ILE A 1 -9.46 -10.36 3.82
N TYR A 2 -9.46 -9.74 2.62
CA TYR A 2 -10.14 -8.46 2.34
C TYR A 2 -11.55 -8.33 2.93
N ASP A 3 -12.46 -9.25 2.59
CA ASP A 3 -13.86 -9.18 3.05
C ASP A 3 -14.00 -9.30 4.57
N GLY A 4 -13.13 -10.08 5.23
CA GLY A 4 -13.18 -10.21 6.68
C GLY A 4 -12.70 -8.96 7.40
N ILE A 5 -11.68 -8.26 6.88
CA ILE A 5 -11.25 -6.96 7.41
C ILE A 5 -12.39 -5.95 7.26
N TYR A 6 -13.03 -5.87 6.08
CA TYR A 6 -14.17 -4.98 5.87
C TYR A 6 -15.34 -5.27 6.81
N ARG A 7 -15.70 -6.55 6.98
CA ARG A 7 -16.78 -6.95 7.89
C ARG A 7 -16.46 -6.59 9.33
N ALA A 8 -15.26 -6.93 9.81
CA ALA A 8 -14.82 -6.63 11.16
C ALA A 8 -14.79 -5.11 11.42
N ALA A 9 -14.20 -4.34 10.50
CA ALA A 9 -14.08 -2.90 10.62
C ALA A 9 -15.47 -2.25 10.80
N TYR A 10 -16.44 -2.59 9.95
CA TYR A 10 -17.79 -2.04 10.08
C TYR A 10 -18.54 -2.55 11.31
N SER A 11 -18.38 -3.83 11.68
CA SER A 11 -19.08 -4.38 12.86
C SER A 11 -18.60 -3.78 14.18
N TYR A 12 -17.35 -3.30 14.22
CA TYR A 12 -16.76 -2.61 15.37
C TYR A 12 -16.76 -1.08 15.21
N GLY A 13 -17.61 -0.55 14.32
CA GLY A 13 -17.90 0.87 14.24
C GLY A 13 -16.90 1.72 13.46
N MET A 14 -15.90 1.14 12.77
CA MET A 14 -14.98 1.94 11.96
C MET A 14 -15.68 2.57 10.75
N SER A 15 -15.34 3.83 10.47
CA SER A 15 -15.81 4.50 9.27
C SER A 15 -15.24 3.89 7.98
N LYS A 16 -15.88 4.18 6.85
CA LYS A 16 -15.37 3.79 5.51
C LYS A 16 -13.97 4.35 5.25
N ALA A 17 -13.71 5.60 5.66
CA ALA A 17 -12.42 6.25 5.48
C ALA A 17 -11.33 5.55 6.30
N MET A 18 -11.62 5.19 7.55
CA MET A 18 -10.70 4.40 8.39
C MET A 18 -10.45 3.01 7.80
N THR A 19 -11.51 2.33 7.36
CA THR A 19 -11.39 0.99 6.74
C THR A 19 -10.50 1.04 5.49
N GLN A 20 -10.63 2.06 4.64
CA GLN A 20 -9.75 2.25 3.50
C GLN A 20 -8.30 2.54 3.90
N LYS A 21 -8.09 3.34 4.96
CA LYS A 21 -6.76 3.62 5.50
C LYS A 21 -6.09 2.36 6.06
N LEU A 22 -6.83 1.54 6.80
CA LEU A 22 -6.39 0.24 7.30
C LEU A 22 -5.98 -0.70 6.16
N ILE A 23 -6.83 -0.84 5.13
CA ILE A 23 -6.52 -1.67 3.96
C ILE A 23 -5.24 -1.18 3.26
N LYS A 24 -5.08 0.14 3.10
CA LYS A 24 -3.88 0.71 2.49
C LYS A 24 -2.63 0.42 3.33
N LEU A 25 -2.74 0.49 4.65
CA LEU A 25 -1.65 0.22 5.58
C LEU A 25 -1.17 -1.24 5.51
N LEU A 26 -2.11 -2.17 5.36
CA LEU A 26 -1.81 -3.61 5.30
C LEU A 26 -1.46 -4.12 3.89
N ALA A 27 -1.70 -3.32 2.84
CA ALA A 27 -1.53 -3.74 1.44
C ALA A 27 -0.11 -4.12 1.04
N SER A 28 0.89 -3.62 1.78
CA SER A 28 2.31 -3.91 1.55
C SER A 28 2.72 -5.32 1.94
N ASP A 29 2.05 -5.89 2.94
CA ASP A 29 2.51 -7.08 3.67
C ASP A 29 1.45 -8.19 3.72
N VAL A 30 0.18 -7.88 3.43
CA VAL A 30 -0.93 -8.84 3.49
C VAL A 30 -1.43 -9.17 2.08
N ASP A 31 -1.45 -10.47 1.75
CA ASP A 31 -2.15 -10.95 0.55
C ASP A 31 -3.66 -10.97 0.78
N PHE A 32 -4.34 -9.94 0.30
CA PHE A 32 -5.78 -9.81 0.46
C PHE A 32 -6.61 -10.89 -0.26
N GLN A 33 -6.05 -11.55 -1.28
CA GLN A 33 -6.70 -12.62 -2.05
C GLN A 33 -6.70 -13.96 -1.31
N SER A 34 -5.82 -14.12 -0.32
CA SER A 34 -5.75 -15.33 0.50
C SER A 34 -7.00 -15.51 1.39
N ARG A 35 -7.31 -16.77 1.74
CA ARG A 35 -8.41 -17.10 2.66
C ARG A 35 -8.04 -16.77 4.10
N ILE A 36 -9.04 -16.42 4.91
CA ILE A 36 -8.84 -16.21 6.36
C ILE A 36 -8.69 -17.57 7.05
N SER A 37 -7.77 -17.64 8.00
CA SER A 37 -7.51 -18.75 8.90
C SER A 37 -8.04 -18.45 10.31
N PRO A 38 -8.42 -19.47 11.11
CA PRO A 38 -8.73 -19.28 12.53
C PRO A 38 -7.59 -18.69 13.38
N ALA A 39 -6.35 -18.75 12.88
CA ALA A 39 -5.18 -18.15 13.53
C ALA A 39 -5.01 -16.65 13.22
N ASP A 40 -5.74 -16.12 12.25
CA ASP A 40 -5.61 -14.71 11.87
C ASP A 40 -6.24 -13.82 12.96
N ARG A 41 -5.60 -12.69 13.24
CA ARG A 41 -6.03 -11.71 14.24
C ARG A 41 -5.89 -10.30 13.68
N LEU A 42 -6.83 -9.43 14.02
CA LEU A 42 -6.79 -8.02 13.69
C LEU A 42 -7.22 -7.24 14.93
N GLU A 43 -6.35 -6.35 15.39
CA GLU A 43 -6.58 -5.45 16.50
C GLU A 43 -6.32 -4.03 16.01
N VAL A 44 -7.24 -3.11 16.34
CA VAL A 44 -7.21 -1.74 15.84
C VAL A 44 -7.64 -0.81 16.96
N LEU A 45 -6.78 0.16 17.30
CA LEU A 45 -7.12 1.24 18.23
C LEU A 45 -7.37 2.52 17.41
N PHE A 46 -8.44 3.24 17.71
CA PHE A 46 -8.78 4.48 17.03
C PHE A 46 -9.42 5.50 17.97
N SER A 47 -9.32 6.78 17.62
CA SER A 47 -9.97 7.84 18.38
C SER A 47 -11.46 7.95 18.02
N GLN A 48 -12.27 8.24 19.04
CA GLN A 48 -13.66 8.63 18.90
C GLN A 48 -13.80 10.04 19.49
N PRO A 49 -14.06 11.09 18.70
CA PRO A 49 -14.30 12.41 19.26
C PRO A 49 -15.60 12.40 20.08
N ASP A 50 -15.59 13.03 21.26
CA ASP A 50 -16.72 13.06 22.19
C ASP A 50 -18.01 13.60 21.54
N GLY A 51 -19.13 12.92 21.78
CA GLY A 51 -20.48 13.46 21.56
C GLY A 51 -21.46 12.59 20.77
N ASP A 52 -21.00 11.52 20.11
CA ASP A 52 -21.89 10.58 19.41
C ASP A 52 -21.31 9.16 19.48
N ASP A 53 -22.18 8.17 19.64
CA ASP A 53 -21.86 6.72 19.59
C ASP A 53 -21.42 6.25 18.18
N GLN A 54 -21.04 7.18 17.31
CA GLN A 54 -20.62 6.95 15.93
C GLN A 54 -19.27 7.59 15.65
N THR A 55 -18.36 6.82 15.05
CA THR A 55 -17.12 7.37 14.50
C THR A 55 -17.44 8.40 13.43
N SER A 56 -16.71 9.51 13.43
CA SER A 56 -16.81 10.53 12.38
C SER A 56 -15.62 10.44 11.43
N ASP A 57 -15.64 11.22 10.35
CA ASP A 57 -14.48 11.40 9.47
C ASP A 57 -13.25 12.00 10.19
N ASN A 58 -13.42 12.47 11.43
CA ASN A 58 -12.35 12.98 12.28
C ASN A 58 -11.71 11.91 13.19
N SER A 59 -12.20 10.66 13.14
CA SER A 59 -11.59 9.54 13.87
C SER A 59 -10.26 9.12 13.23
N ASP A 60 -9.23 9.01 14.07
CA ASP A 60 -7.88 8.64 13.67
C ASP A 60 -7.57 7.20 14.08
N LEU A 61 -7.10 6.37 13.15
CA LEU A 61 -6.49 5.08 13.47
C LEU A 61 -5.19 5.35 14.22
N LEU A 62 -5.12 5.00 15.51
CA LEU A 62 -3.96 5.21 16.37
C LEU A 62 -2.99 4.02 16.31
N TYR A 63 -3.51 2.80 16.28
CA TYR A 63 -2.72 1.58 16.21
C TYR A 63 -3.41 0.48 15.41
N VAL A 64 -2.60 -0.37 14.77
CA VAL A 64 -3.04 -1.56 14.05
C VAL A 64 -2.07 -2.70 14.33
N SER A 65 -2.58 -3.83 14.81
CA SER A 65 -1.90 -5.13 14.80
C SER A 65 -2.64 -6.11 13.91
N ALA A 66 -1.94 -6.66 12.93
CA ALA A 66 -2.49 -7.61 11.98
C ALA A 66 -1.63 -8.87 11.95
N THR A 67 -2.25 -10.00 12.31
CA THR A 67 -1.65 -11.33 12.19
C THR A 67 -2.34 -12.09 11.06
N PHE A 68 -1.62 -12.34 9.97
CA PHE A 68 -2.11 -13.15 8.84
C PHE A 68 -1.02 -14.13 8.41
N GLY A 69 -1.39 -15.40 8.20
CA GLY A 69 -0.43 -16.41 7.73
C GLY A 69 0.77 -16.63 8.67
N GLY A 70 0.59 -16.40 9.97
CA GLY A 70 1.63 -16.55 11.00
C GLY A 70 2.60 -15.37 11.11
N GLN A 71 2.40 -14.28 10.37
CA GLN A 71 3.19 -13.05 10.49
C GLN A 71 2.35 -11.96 11.15
N THR A 72 2.91 -11.34 12.19
CA THR A 72 2.31 -10.18 12.88
C THR A 72 2.98 -8.90 12.42
N LYS A 73 2.17 -7.87 12.15
CA LYS A 73 2.62 -6.52 11.80
C LYS A 73 1.91 -5.50 12.67
N ASN A 74 2.69 -4.66 13.33
CA ASN A 74 2.22 -3.62 14.23
C ASN A 74 2.58 -2.26 13.65
N PHE A 75 1.62 -1.34 13.70
CA PHE A 75 1.76 0.01 13.16
C PHE A 75 1.16 1.05 14.09
N TYR A 76 1.93 2.11 14.35
CA TYR A 76 1.59 3.20 15.26
C TYR A 76 1.48 4.51 14.47
N ARG A 77 0.37 5.23 14.63
CA ARG A 77 0.21 6.58 14.08
C ARG A 77 1.14 7.54 14.83
N PHE A 78 1.91 8.32 14.09
CA PHE A 78 2.78 9.34 14.68
C PHE A 78 2.80 10.60 13.82
N GLN A 79 2.66 11.75 14.49
CA GLN A 79 2.85 13.07 13.88
C GLN A 79 4.26 13.56 14.21
N MET A 80 5.04 13.79 13.16
CA MET A 80 6.41 14.29 13.24
C MET A 80 6.43 15.80 13.54
N GLN A 81 7.60 16.32 13.92
CA GLN A 81 7.75 17.74 14.26
C GLN A 81 7.43 18.70 13.10
N ASP A 82 7.58 18.24 11.85
CA ASP A 82 7.21 19.00 10.65
C ASP A 82 5.68 19.07 10.40
N GLY A 83 4.88 18.46 11.29
CA GLY A 83 3.43 18.39 11.23
C GLY A 83 2.89 17.26 10.35
N SER A 84 3.75 16.52 9.65
CA SER A 84 3.32 15.37 8.83
C SER A 84 3.01 14.15 9.70
N THR A 85 1.98 13.40 9.32
CA THR A 85 1.53 12.20 10.04
C THR A 85 1.72 10.97 9.17
N ASP A 86 2.30 9.92 9.74
CA ASP A 86 2.43 8.61 9.09
C ASP A 86 2.26 7.47 10.11
N TYR A 87 2.34 6.23 9.63
CA TYR A 87 2.28 5.02 10.44
C TYR A 87 3.64 4.34 10.44
N PHE A 88 4.12 3.94 11.61
CA PHE A 88 5.46 3.36 11.79
C PHE A 88 5.40 2.02 12.51
N ASP A 89 6.29 1.12 12.16
CA ASP A 89 6.52 -0.11 12.91
C ASP A 89 7.17 0.18 14.28
N GLU A 90 7.35 -0.86 15.09
CA GLU A 90 7.91 -0.75 16.44
C GLU A 90 9.30 -0.11 16.46
N ASN A 91 10.03 -0.16 15.34
CA ASN A 91 11.38 0.37 15.20
C ASN A 91 11.39 1.81 14.66
N GLY A 92 10.22 2.41 14.41
CA GLY A 92 10.09 3.74 13.82
C GLY A 92 10.30 3.74 12.30
N SER A 93 10.12 2.59 11.63
CA SER A 93 10.17 2.50 10.16
C SER A 93 8.76 2.62 9.60
N SER A 94 8.57 3.54 8.65
CA SER A 94 7.25 3.79 8.07
C SER A 94 6.68 2.54 7.40
N ALA A 95 5.40 2.29 7.68
CA ALA A 95 4.55 1.28 7.10
C ALA A 95 4.32 1.50 5.60
N GLN A 96 4.35 2.76 5.13
CA GLN A 96 4.36 3.03 3.71
C GLN A 96 5.65 2.49 3.08
N GLN A 97 5.51 1.47 2.23
CA GLN A 97 6.58 1.05 1.33
C GLN A 97 7.04 2.26 0.51
N PHE A 98 8.35 2.45 0.41
CA PHE A 98 8.92 3.55 -0.39
C PHE A 98 8.41 3.54 -1.83
N LEU A 99 8.29 2.35 -2.42
CA LEU A 99 7.69 2.11 -3.73
C LEU A 99 6.80 0.86 -3.71
N LEU A 100 5.62 0.97 -4.30
CA LEU A 100 4.77 -0.16 -4.65
C LEU A 100 5.42 -0.94 -5.80
N ARG A 101 5.38 -2.27 -5.72
CA ARG A 101 5.84 -3.13 -6.83
C ARG A 101 4.83 -3.23 -7.97
N ASN A 102 3.55 -3.12 -7.66
CA ASN A 102 2.46 -3.16 -8.62
C ASN A 102 1.75 -1.80 -8.74
N PRO A 103 2.07 -0.99 -9.77
CA PRO A 103 1.38 0.27 -10.04
C PRO A 103 0.07 0.11 -10.85
N LEU A 104 -0.41 -1.11 -11.05
CA LEU A 104 -1.67 -1.43 -11.73
C LEU A 104 -2.48 -2.41 -10.86
N PRO A 105 -3.22 -1.94 -9.84
CA PRO A 105 -3.87 -2.80 -8.84
C PRO A 105 -4.81 -3.87 -9.43
N ALA A 106 -5.51 -3.57 -10.53
CA ALA A 106 -6.38 -4.50 -11.25
C ALA A 106 -5.65 -5.34 -12.31
N GLY A 107 -4.33 -5.18 -12.43
CA GLY A 107 -3.49 -5.81 -13.43
C GLY A 107 -3.10 -7.24 -13.07
N LYS A 108 -2.97 -8.08 -14.09
CA LYS A 108 -2.39 -9.43 -13.97
C LYS A 108 -0.94 -9.40 -14.44
N PHE A 109 -0.04 -9.93 -13.63
CA PHE A 109 1.38 -10.07 -14.00
C PHE A 109 1.50 -10.97 -15.23
N ARG A 110 2.25 -10.53 -16.26
CA ARG A 110 2.46 -11.29 -17.50
C ARG A 110 3.91 -11.64 -17.75
N SER A 111 4.82 -10.72 -17.46
CA SER A 111 6.24 -10.95 -17.68
C SER A 111 7.12 -10.25 -16.66
N GLY A 112 8.16 -10.96 -16.23
CA GLY A 112 9.23 -10.43 -15.41
C GLY A 112 10.34 -9.72 -16.20
N PHE A 113 11.27 -9.13 -15.46
CA PHE A 113 12.51 -8.52 -15.94
C PHE A 113 13.52 -9.61 -16.36
N GLY A 114 14.36 -9.33 -17.35
CA GLY A 114 15.46 -10.20 -17.76
C GLY A 114 15.49 -10.56 -19.25
N ALA A 115 16.49 -11.34 -19.66
CA ALA A 115 16.67 -11.74 -21.05
C ALA A 115 15.58 -12.73 -21.48
N ARG A 116 14.85 -12.40 -22.55
CA ARG A 116 13.81 -13.27 -23.13
C ARG A 116 13.72 -13.10 -24.64
N ARG A 117 13.19 -14.10 -25.34
CA ARG A 117 12.91 -13.99 -26.77
C ARG A 117 11.85 -12.91 -27.01
N HIS A 118 12.20 -11.89 -27.79
CA HIS A 118 11.32 -10.75 -28.05
C HIS A 118 10.16 -11.18 -28.96
N PRO A 119 8.90 -10.99 -28.54
CA PRO A 119 7.74 -11.56 -29.25
C PRO A 119 7.53 -10.97 -30.64
N ILE A 120 7.99 -9.73 -30.89
CA ILE A 120 7.89 -9.07 -32.20
C ILE A 120 9.14 -9.28 -33.05
N LEU A 121 10.32 -9.34 -32.43
CA LEU A 121 11.61 -9.24 -33.15
C LEU A 121 12.30 -10.60 -33.34
N GLY A 122 11.86 -11.64 -32.61
CA GLY A 122 12.31 -13.02 -32.80
C GLY A 122 13.67 -13.40 -32.19
N TYR A 123 14.43 -12.46 -31.65
CA TYR A 123 15.71 -12.73 -30.97
C TYR A 123 15.65 -12.46 -29.45
N VAL A 124 16.62 -12.97 -28.69
CA VAL A 124 16.72 -12.75 -27.24
C VAL A 124 17.07 -11.29 -26.97
N ARG A 125 16.19 -10.58 -26.26
CA ARG A 125 16.37 -9.18 -25.87
C ARG A 125 16.15 -9.04 -24.37
N MET A 126 16.91 -8.12 -23.77
CA MET A 126 16.70 -7.74 -22.38
C MET A 126 15.35 -7.04 -22.23
N HIS A 127 14.49 -7.60 -21.38
CA HIS A 127 13.29 -6.94 -20.91
C HIS A 127 13.61 -6.15 -19.65
N THR A 128 13.61 -4.83 -19.77
CA THR A 128 14.14 -3.91 -18.74
C THR A 128 13.11 -3.48 -17.69
N GLY A 129 11.99 -4.19 -17.63
CA GLY A 129 10.89 -3.92 -16.72
C GLY A 129 10.00 -5.15 -16.54
N VAL A 130 8.78 -4.93 -16.08
CA VAL A 130 7.75 -5.96 -15.91
C VAL A 130 6.46 -5.55 -16.61
N ASP A 131 5.71 -6.54 -17.08
CA ASP A 131 4.48 -6.31 -17.82
C ASP A 131 3.26 -6.71 -17.00
N TRP A 132 2.33 -5.77 -16.84
CA TRP A 132 1.03 -5.99 -16.21
C TRP A 132 -0.08 -5.83 -17.26
N ALA A 133 -0.86 -6.87 -17.51
CA ALA A 133 -1.98 -6.80 -18.44
C ALA A 133 -3.29 -6.48 -17.72
N ALA A 134 -4.05 -5.56 -18.31
CA ALA A 134 -5.45 -5.27 -17.98
C ALA A 134 -6.14 -4.66 -19.21
N PRO A 135 -7.46 -4.47 -19.21
CA PRO A 135 -8.15 -3.74 -20.27
C PRO A 135 -7.62 -2.32 -20.46
N ILE A 136 -7.65 -1.81 -21.70
CA ILE A 136 -7.32 -0.41 -22.00
C ILE A 136 -8.19 0.51 -21.15
N GLY A 137 -7.60 1.59 -20.64
CA GLY A 137 -8.29 2.54 -19.76
C GLY A 137 -8.17 2.22 -18.28
N THR A 138 -7.61 1.06 -17.90
CA THR A 138 -7.38 0.73 -16.47
C THR A 138 -6.49 1.79 -15.82
N PRO A 139 -6.87 2.38 -14.66
CA PRO A 139 -6.08 3.41 -13.98
C PRO A 139 -4.70 2.90 -13.56
N ILE A 140 -3.67 3.66 -13.91
CA ILE A 140 -2.29 3.47 -13.47
C ILE A 140 -2.01 4.44 -12.33
N ILE A 141 -1.42 3.94 -11.24
CA ILE A 141 -1.08 4.74 -10.07
C ILE A 141 0.43 4.98 -9.94
N ALA A 142 0.82 6.10 -9.34
CA ALA A 142 2.20 6.35 -8.94
C ALA A 142 2.62 5.31 -7.89
N ALA A 143 3.76 4.67 -8.13
CA ALA A 143 4.31 3.64 -7.26
C ALA A 143 4.86 4.22 -5.96
N GLY A 144 5.25 5.50 -5.94
CA GLY A 144 5.74 6.17 -4.75
C GLY A 144 5.51 7.67 -4.83
N ASN A 145 5.78 8.35 -3.71
CA ASN A 145 5.82 9.82 -3.68
C ASN A 145 6.98 10.31 -4.57
N GLY A 146 6.75 11.35 -5.34
CA GLY A 146 7.77 11.85 -6.26
C GLY A 146 7.37 13.09 -7.03
N VAL A 147 8.17 13.40 -8.04
CA VAL A 147 7.94 14.49 -9.00
C VAL A 147 7.94 13.89 -10.40
N VAL A 148 6.93 14.22 -11.19
CA VAL A 148 6.87 13.85 -12.61
C VAL A 148 8.04 14.53 -13.32
N GLU A 149 9.04 13.75 -13.73
CA GLU A 149 10.22 14.27 -14.41
C GLU A 149 9.97 14.41 -15.91
N LYS A 150 9.34 13.39 -16.52
CA LYS A 150 9.00 13.39 -17.94
C LYS A 150 7.58 12.88 -18.14
N ILE A 151 6.91 13.46 -19.13
CA ILE A 151 5.58 13.04 -19.58
C ILE A 151 5.47 13.34 -21.08
N GLY A 152 4.99 12.38 -21.86
CA GLY A 152 4.81 12.56 -23.29
C GLY A 152 5.10 11.31 -24.11
N TRP A 153 5.36 11.50 -25.40
CA TRP A 153 5.72 10.41 -26.31
C TRP A 153 7.22 10.07 -26.22
N ALA A 154 7.55 8.78 -26.12
CA ALA A 154 8.92 8.29 -25.93
C ALA A 154 9.23 7.07 -26.81
N GLY A 155 9.15 7.23 -28.14
CA GLY A 155 9.55 6.20 -29.10
C GLY A 155 8.82 4.87 -28.87
N GLY A 156 9.58 3.79 -28.68
CA GLY A 156 9.04 2.44 -28.44
C GLY A 156 8.20 2.33 -27.16
N TYR A 157 8.39 3.21 -26.18
CA TYR A 157 7.57 3.24 -24.95
C TYR A 157 6.18 3.84 -25.17
N GLY A 158 5.93 4.49 -26.31
CA GLY A 158 4.66 5.16 -26.58
C GLY A 158 4.45 6.34 -25.64
N LYS A 159 3.24 6.50 -25.10
CA LYS A 159 2.99 7.49 -24.05
C LYS A 159 3.59 7.02 -22.73
N GLN A 160 4.54 7.80 -22.24
CA GLN A 160 5.36 7.50 -21.07
C GLN A 160 5.22 8.60 -20.02
N ILE A 161 5.25 8.17 -18.75
CA ILE A 161 5.54 9.03 -17.60
C ILE A 161 6.79 8.47 -16.91
N ILE A 162 7.71 9.35 -16.53
CA ILE A 162 8.81 9.04 -15.61
C ILE A 162 8.61 9.86 -14.34
N ILE A 163 8.58 9.20 -13.19
CA ILE A 163 8.53 9.85 -11.88
C ILE A 163 9.87 9.66 -11.19
N ARG A 164 10.47 10.78 -10.77
CA ARG A 164 11.65 10.78 -9.91
C ARG A 164 11.22 10.77 -8.45
N HIS A 165 11.80 9.85 -7.69
CA HIS A 165 11.61 9.68 -6.26
C HIS A 165 12.86 10.13 -5.50
N ALA A 166 12.82 10.04 -4.16
CA ALA A 166 13.99 10.31 -3.35
C ALA A 166 15.13 9.30 -3.61
N ASN A 167 16.35 9.64 -3.19
CA ASN A 167 17.50 8.74 -3.14
C ASN A 167 17.90 8.10 -4.49
N GLY A 168 17.67 8.79 -5.61
CA GLY A 168 18.09 8.34 -6.93
C GLY A 168 17.22 7.24 -7.55
N TYR A 169 15.99 7.06 -7.05
CA TYR A 169 15.03 6.12 -7.63
C TYR A 169 14.14 6.82 -8.65
N GLU A 170 13.84 6.15 -9.76
CA GLU A 170 12.88 6.60 -10.77
C GLU A 170 12.00 5.42 -11.19
N THR A 171 10.77 5.72 -11.57
CA THR A 171 9.84 4.74 -12.13
C THR A 171 9.33 5.19 -13.49
N SER A 172 9.23 4.25 -14.43
CA SER A 172 8.73 4.48 -15.78
C SER A 172 7.42 3.75 -16.01
N TYR A 173 6.43 4.46 -16.55
CA TYR A 173 5.09 3.96 -16.85
C TYR A 173 4.80 4.10 -18.34
N ASN A 174 4.78 2.99 -19.07
CA ASN A 174 4.83 3.01 -20.53
C ASN A 174 3.53 2.48 -21.16
N HIS A 175 3.43 2.64 -22.48
CA HIS A 175 2.33 2.18 -23.33
C HIS A 175 0.95 2.75 -22.95
N GLN A 176 0.91 3.90 -22.28
CA GLN A 176 -0.34 4.48 -21.77
C GLN A 176 -1.28 4.87 -22.93
N SER A 177 -2.59 4.82 -22.70
CA SER A 177 -3.59 5.34 -23.66
C SER A 177 -3.77 6.84 -23.51
N ALA A 178 -3.78 7.32 -22.27
CA ALA A 178 -3.91 8.73 -21.90
C ALA A 178 -3.25 9.01 -20.55
N PHE A 179 -2.90 10.28 -20.32
CA PHE A 179 -2.45 10.77 -19.02
C PHE A 179 -3.66 11.25 -18.21
N ALA A 180 -3.57 11.20 -16.88
CA ALA A 180 -4.63 11.73 -16.03
C ALA A 180 -4.65 13.27 -16.09
N LYS A 181 -5.83 13.86 -15.92
CA LYS A 181 -6.01 15.32 -16.00
C LYS A 181 -5.14 16.02 -14.95
N GLY A 182 -4.41 17.05 -15.39
CA GLY A 182 -3.56 17.87 -14.51
C GLY A 182 -2.21 17.24 -14.18
N ILE A 183 -1.87 16.06 -14.71
CA ILE A 183 -0.54 15.49 -14.59
C ILE A 183 0.37 16.13 -15.64
N GLU A 184 1.44 16.78 -15.20
CA GLU A 184 2.42 17.46 -16.04
C GLU A 184 3.84 17.37 -15.45
N ALA A 185 4.86 17.66 -16.25
CA ALA A 185 6.25 17.68 -15.79
C ALA A 185 6.43 18.74 -14.67
N GLY A 186 7.19 18.38 -13.63
CA GLY A 186 7.38 19.20 -12.43
C GLY A 186 6.31 19.00 -11.34
N MET A 187 5.19 18.34 -11.66
CA MET A 187 4.13 18.10 -10.68
C MET A 187 4.55 17.10 -9.60
N ARG A 188 4.27 17.41 -8.34
CA ARG A 188 4.36 16.45 -7.24
C ARG A 188 3.21 15.46 -7.29
N VAL A 189 3.53 14.19 -7.12
CA VAL A 189 2.56 13.10 -7.06
C VAL A 189 2.75 12.29 -5.78
N ARG A 190 1.64 11.76 -5.26
CA ARG A 190 1.63 10.89 -4.08
C ARG A 190 1.52 9.44 -4.49
N GLN A 191 2.10 8.53 -3.72
CA GLN A 191 1.91 7.10 -3.90
C GLN A 191 0.42 6.74 -3.93
N GLY A 192 0.02 5.96 -4.93
CA GLY A 192 -1.37 5.58 -5.16
C GLY A 192 -2.20 6.61 -5.96
N GLN A 193 -1.67 7.80 -6.23
CA GLN A 193 -2.35 8.77 -7.09
C GLN A 193 -2.43 8.27 -8.53
N VAL A 194 -3.61 8.37 -9.15
CA VAL A 194 -3.78 8.05 -10.57
C VAL A 194 -3.00 9.04 -11.42
N ILE A 195 -2.11 8.52 -12.27
CA ILE A 195 -1.23 9.32 -13.14
C ILE A 195 -1.56 9.19 -14.63
N GLY A 196 -2.29 8.13 -15.00
CA GLY A 196 -2.69 7.87 -16.36
C GLY A 196 -3.45 6.57 -16.48
N TYR A 197 -3.60 6.09 -17.71
CA TYR A 197 -4.45 4.96 -18.03
C TYR A 197 -3.74 4.01 -18.97
N LEU A 198 -3.89 2.70 -18.71
CA LEU A 198 -3.30 1.64 -19.53
C LEU A 198 -3.72 1.76 -20.99
N GLY A 199 -2.81 1.46 -21.89
CA GLY A 199 -3.07 1.41 -23.32
C GLY A 199 -2.25 0.35 -24.04
N GLN A 200 -1.95 0.66 -25.29
CA GLN A 200 -1.12 -0.14 -26.18
C GLN A 200 -0.36 0.80 -27.14
N THR A 201 0.10 1.95 -26.65
CA THR A 201 0.85 2.89 -27.50
C THR A 201 2.32 2.47 -27.64
N GLY A 202 2.98 2.88 -28.72
CA GLY A 202 4.37 2.51 -28.98
C GLY A 202 4.50 1.05 -29.45
N LEU A 203 5.60 0.39 -29.06
CA LEU A 203 5.90 -0.98 -29.47
C LEU A 203 5.29 -1.98 -28.48
N ALA A 204 3.99 -2.27 -28.64
CA ALA A 204 3.25 -3.18 -27.77
C ALA A 204 2.41 -4.19 -28.58
N THR A 205 2.50 -5.48 -28.24
CA THR A 205 1.74 -6.56 -28.90
C THR A 205 0.29 -6.66 -28.45
N GLY A 206 -0.04 -6.10 -27.29
CA GLY A 206 -1.38 -6.10 -26.72
C GLY A 206 -1.46 -5.15 -25.52
N PRO A 207 -2.66 -4.92 -24.95
CA PRO A 207 -2.84 -4.02 -23.82
C PRO A 207 -2.06 -4.47 -22.58
N HIS A 208 -1.06 -3.69 -22.19
CA HIS A 208 -0.30 -3.89 -20.96
C HIS A 208 0.38 -2.60 -20.52
N LEU A 209 0.67 -2.50 -19.23
CA LEU A 209 1.63 -1.56 -18.67
C LEU A 209 3.01 -2.23 -18.65
N HIS A 210 3.96 -1.65 -19.36
CA HIS A 210 5.37 -1.95 -19.16
C HIS A 210 5.93 -1.00 -18.09
N TYR A 211 6.26 -1.55 -16.92
CA TYR A 211 6.72 -0.83 -15.74
C TYR A 211 8.21 -1.07 -15.51
N GLU A 212 9.01 0.00 -15.44
CA GLU A 212 10.44 -0.09 -15.15
C GLU A 212 10.75 0.61 -13.82
N LEU A 213 11.72 0.05 -13.09
CA LEU A 213 12.34 0.68 -11.93
C LEU A 213 13.80 0.96 -12.24
N ILE A 214 14.22 2.19 -11.96
CA ILE A 214 15.57 2.68 -12.20
C ILE A 214 16.16 3.14 -10.86
N VAL A 215 17.39 2.73 -10.57
CA VAL A 215 18.13 3.12 -9.38
C VAL A 215 19.48 3.66 -9.81
N ASN A 216 19.73 4.95 -9.54
CA ASN A 216 20.95 5.67 -9.94
C ASN A 216 21.28 5.46 -11.43
N GLY A 217 20.26 5.62 -12.29
CA GLY A 217 20.38 5.47 -13.74
C GLY A 217 20.40 4.03 -14.26
N THR A 218 20.39 3.01 -13.40
CA THR A 218 20.40 1.60 -13.80
C THR A 218 19.02 0.96 -13.67
N LYS A 219 18.53 0.33 -14.74
CA LYS A 219 17.27 -0.43 -14.72
C LYS A 219 17.45 -1.74 -13.97
N VAL A 220 16.56 -2.00 -13.01
CA VAL A 220 16.62 -3.17 -12.12
C VAL A 220 15.30 -3.91 -12.13
N ASP A 221 15.32 -5.19 -11.71
CA ASP A 221 14.10 -5.97 -11.54
C ASP A 221 13.23 -5.41 -10.40
N PRO A 222 12.06 -4.81 -10.70
CA PRO A 222 11.18 -4.23 -9.68
C PRO A 222 10.64 -5.27 -8.69
N MET A 223 10.61 -6.55 -9.08
CA MET A 223 10.09 -7.64 -8.25
C MET A 223 11.15 -8.20 -7.30
N ARG A 224 12.44 -7.99 -7.58
CA ARG A 224 13.55 -8.60 -6.82
C ARG A 224 14.45 -7.59 -6.11
N VAL A 225 14.50 -6.34 -6.57
CA VAL A 225 15.35 -5.33 -5.92
C VAL A 225 14.92 -5.12 -4.47
N ARG A 226 15.91 -4.96 -3.60
CA ARG A 226 15.68 -4.54 -2.22
C ARG A 226 15.34 -3.05 -2.22
N LEU A 227 14.07 -2.75 -2.02
CA LEU A 227 13.61 -1.39 -1.82
C LEU A 227 13.92 -0.95 -0.38
N PRO A 228 14.19 0.34 -0.14
CA PRO A 228 14.16 0.89 1.19
C PRO A 228 12.79 0.57 1.81
N VAL A 229 12.81 0.06 3.04
CA VAL A 229 11.67 0.25 3.96
C VAL A 229 11.41 1.76 4.06
N GLY A 230 10.18 2.18 4.32
CA GLY A 230 9.78 3.60 4.32
C GLY A 230 10.66 4.50 5.21
N LYS A 231 10.30 5.79 5.30
CA LYS A 231 10.98 6.76 6.19
C LYS A 231 11.27 6.12 7.57
N VAL A 232 12.54 6.04 7.96
CA VAL A 232 12.95 5.60 9.30
C VAL A 232 13.18 6.85 10.14
N LEU A 233 12.46 6.95 11.25
CA LEU A 233 12.59 8.08 12.17
C LEU A 233 13.99 8.12 12.78
N LYS A 234 14.51 9.35 12.97
CA LYS A 234 15.83 9.61 13.55
C LYS A 234 15.76 10.85 14.44
N GLY A 235 16.76 11.04 15.29
CA GLY A 235 16.87 12.22 16.15
C GLY A 235 15.65 12.40 17.03
N ASP A 236 15.18 13.65 17.15
CA ASP A 236 14.09 14.03 18.04
C ASP A 236 12.76 13.38 17.66
N ASP A 237 12.49 13.18 16.36
CA ASP A 237 11.29 12.47 15.90
C ASP A 237 11.28 11.01 16.40
N LEU A 238 12.43 10.33 16.43
CA LEU A 238 12.51 8.96 16.95
C LEU A 238 12.29 8.91 18.46
N VAL A 239 12.80 9.90 19.20
CA VAL A 239 12.59 10.01 20.65
C VAL A 239 11.12 10.28 20.96
N ALA A 240 10.50 11.22 20.25
CA ALA A 240 9.08 11.53 20.40
C ALA A 240 8.19 10.34 20.00
N PHE A 241 8.54 9.64 18.92
CA PHE A 241 7.84 8.42 18.50
C PHE A 241 7.86 7.34 19.56
N LYS A 242 9.02 7.06 20.18
CA LYS A 242 9.11 6.04 21.24
C LYS A 242 8.19 6.35 22.42
N ARG A 243 8.07 7.62 22.81
CA ARG A 243 7.14 8.05 23.87
C ARG A 243 5.68 7.87 23.46
N GLU A 244 5.35 8.21 22.21
CA GLU A 244 3.98 8.02 21.70
C GLU A 244 3.61 6.54 21.59
N ARG A 245 4.56 5.71 21.15
CA ARG A 245 4.41 4.24 21.13
C ARG A 245 4.15 3.70 22.53
N GLU A 246 4.96 4.10 23.52
CA GLU A 246 4.76 3.71 24.92
C GLU A 246 3.38 4.13 25.44
N ARG A 247 2.93 5.36 25.12
CA ARG A 247 1.59 5.84 25.47
C ARG A 247 0.49 4.96 24.87
N ILE A 248 0.62 4.57 23.60
CA ILE A 248 -0.33 3.69 22.92
C ILE A 248 -0.29 2.29 23.52
N ASP A 249 0.88 1.72 23.76
CA ASP A 249 1.04 0.40 24.38
C ASP A 249 0.39 0.34 25.78
N ASP A 250 0.48 1.42 26.55
CA ASP A 250 -0.16 1.51 27.86
C ASP A 250 -1.68 1.65 27.79
N LEU A 251 -2.22 2.27 26.73
CA LEU A 251 -3.68 2.27 26.47
C LEU A 251 -4.18 0.86 26.14
N LEU A 252 -3.47 0.12 25.30
CA LEU A 252 -3.84 -1.25 24.92
C LEU A 252 -3.88 -2.19 26.14
N LYS A 253 -2.89 -2.09 27.05
CA LYS A 253 -2.88 -2.87 28.30
C LYS A 253 -4.07 -2.58 29.22
N GLN A 254 -4.56 -1.34 29.24
CA GLN A 254 -5.72 -0.96 30.07
C GLN A 254 -7.02 -1.55 29.53
N GLU A 255 -7.16 -1.67 28.22
CA GLU A 255 -8.33 -2.30 27.60
C GLU A 255 -8.34 -3.82 27.83
N ASP A 256 -7.20 -4.50 27.71
CA ASP A 256 -7.09 -5.94 28.02
C ASP A 256 -7.49 -6.26 29.47
N GLY A 257 -7.19 -5.36 30.41
CA GLY A 257 -7.61 -5.48 31.81
C GLY A 257 -9.12 -5.35 32.04
N ASN A 258 -9.82 -4.59 31.18
CA ASN A 258 -11.27 -4.39 31.24
C ASN A 258 -12.06 -5.40 30.39
N ALA A 259 -11.42 -6.05 29.40
CA ALA A 259 -12.06 -6.99 28.46
C ALA A 259 -12.32 -8.40 29.04
N LEU A 260 -11.87 -8.71 30.27
CA LEU A 260 -12.20 -9.96 30.97
C LEU A 260 -13.61 -9.92 31.60
N LYS A 261 -14.65 -9.83 30.77
CA LYS A 261 -15.98 -10.38 31.09
C LYS A 261 -16.23 -11.61 30.22
N VAL A 262 -15.75 -12.76 30.70
CA VAL A 262 -16.07 -14.06 30.12
C VAL A 262 -17.53 -14.37 30.45
N ALA A 263 -18.43 -14.19 29.49
CA ALA A 263 -19.79 -14.71 29.60
C ALA A 263 -19.76 -16.22 29.31
N SER A 264 -19.69 -17.06 30.34
CA SER A 264 -19.99 -18.48 30.20
C SER A 264 -21.50 -18.69 30.20
N ALA A 265 -22.10 -19.05 29.07
CA ALA A 265 -23.46 -19.55 29.06
C ALA A 265 -23.45 -20.99 29.58
N LYS A 266 -24.03 -21.22 30.77
CA LYS A 266 -24.41 -22.57 31.21
C LYS A 266 -25.56 -23.04 30.32
N THR A 267 -25.39 -24.15 29.63
CA THR A 267 -26.46 -24.89 28.99
C THR A 267 -27.26 -25.60 30.08
N ASP A 268 -28.41 -25.06 30.46
CA ASP A 268 -29.43 -25.83 31.19
C ASP A 268 -30.18 -26.70 30.18
N SER A 269 -29.84 -27.99 30.18
CA SER A 269 -30.63 -29.03 29.56
C SER A 269 -31.64 -29.56 30.57
N GLN A 270 -32.87 -29.04 30.55
CA GLN A 270 -34.04 -29.76 31.07
C GLN A 270 -35.25 -29.50 30.16
N LEU A 271 -35.63 -30.53 29.40
CA LEU A 271 -36.96 -30.68 28.82
C LEU A 271 -37.84 -31.42 29.84
N PRO A 272 -39.08 -30.99 30.11
CA PRO A 272 -40.05 -31.83 30.79
C PRO A 272 -40.77 -32.76 29.79
N ASN A 273 -41.12 -33.95 30.30
CA ASN A 273 -41.89 -35.02 29.66
C ASN A 273 -43.25 -34.58 29.11
#